data_AF-A0A536YAL0-F1
#
_entry.id   AF-A0A536YAL0-F1
#
_cell.length_a   1.000
_cell.length_b   1.000
_cell.length_c   1.000
_cell.angle_alpha   90.00
_cell.angle_beta   90.00
_cell.angle_gamma   90.00
#
_symmetry.space_group_name_H-M   'P 1'
#
loop_
_entity.id
_entity.type
_entity.pdbx_description
1 polymer ?
#
loop_
_entity_poly.entity_id
_entity_poly.type
_entity_poly.pdbx_seq_one_letter_code
_entity_poly.pdbx_strand_id
1 'polypeptide(L)'
;MHSSIAMASLVAAVLTCAPAAAQGLQARTFTPEQLKTGAEIYARNCSPCHGARMLDPQGASDLRKFPRGERERFINSVMRGKNQMPP
;
A
#
# COMPACT_ATOMS: atom_id res chain seq x y z
N MET A 1 34.82 58.13 17.68
CA MET A 1 33.88 58.27 16.54
C MET A 1 33.71 56.90 15.93
N HIS A 2 32.49 56.37 16.00
CA HIS A 2 32.12 55.00 15.66
C HIS A 2 32.28 54.73 14.16
N SER A 3 32.69 53.52 13.78
CA SER A 3 32.22 52.91 12.54
C SER A 3 32.30 51.39 12.64
N SER A 4 31.20 50.83 13.14
CA SER A 4 30.76 49.47 12.92
C SER A 4 30.23 49.36 11.50
N ILE A 5 30.72 48.43 10.68
CA ILE A 5 30.03 48.00 9.46
C ILE A 5 30.02 46.47 9.41
N ALA A 6 28.93 45.96 9.96
CA ALA A 6 28.13 44.81 9.53
C ALA A 6 28.89 43.61 8.92
N MET A 7 28.99 42.55 9.72
CA MET A 7 29.02 41.18 9.20
C MET A 7 27.75 40.96 8.37
N ALA A 8 27.88 40.99 7.06
CA ALA A 8 26.83 40.58 6.14
C ALA A 8 26.59 39.08 6.33
N SER A 9 25.56 38.75 7.09
CA SER A 9 25.08 37.39 7.29
C SER A 9 24.72 36.77 5.94
N LEU A 10 25.55 35.84 5.50
CA LEU A 10 25.25 34.95 4.39
C LEU A 10 24.09 34.06 4.84
N VAL A 11 22.85 34.44 4.47
CA VAL A 11 21.67 33.60 4.69
C VAL A 11 21.82 32.37 3.82
N ALA A 12 22.32 31.28 4.41
CA ALA A 12 22.34 29.98 3.79
C ALA A 12 20.89 29.53 3.56
N ALA A 13 20.46 29.53 2.30
CA ALA A 13 19.21 28.92 1.89
C ALA A 13 19.33 27.40 2.11
N VAL A 14 18.89 26.94 3.28
CA VAL A 14 18.78 25.51 3.58
C VAL A 14 17.65 24.98 2.71
N LEU A 15 18.01 24.40 1.57
CA LEU A 15 17.11 23.64 0.72
C LEU A 15 16.64 22.43 1.54
N THR A 16 15.48 22.55 2.18
CA THR A 16 14.83 21.45 2.89
C THR A 16 14.38 20.43 1.84
N CYS A 17 15.23 19.44 1.57
CA CYS A 17 14.79 18.19 0.95
C CYS A 17 13.74 17.56 1.87
N ALA A 18 12.47 17.89 1.62
CA ALA A 18 11.36 17.16 2.20
C ALA A 18 11.47 15.70 1.73
N PRO A 19 11.49 14.70 2.64
CA PRO A 19 11.51 13.31 2.22
C PRO A 19 10.17 12.99 1.51
N ALA A 20 10.21 12.86 0.19
CA ALA A 20 9.06 12.56 -0.66
C ALA A 20 8.57 11.10 -0.57
N ALA A 21 8.98 10.30 0.42
CA ALA A 21 8.73 8.86 0.46
C ALA A 21 8.25 8.40 1.84
N ALA A 22 7.15 8.98 2.32
CA ALA A 22 6.36 8.39 3.40
C ALA A 22 4.88 8.72 3.22
N GLN A 23 4.33 8.45 2.03
CA GLN A 23 2.88 8.21 1.90
C GLN A 23 2.57 6.81 2.47
N GLY A 24 2.98 6.58 3.71
CA GLY A 24 2.74 5.35 4.44
C GLY A 24 1.25 5.24 4.73
N LEU A 25 0.60 4.32 4.03
CA LEU A 25 -0.66 3.69 4.42
C LEU A 25 -1.73 4.68 4.94
N GLN A 26 -2.28 5.52 4.06
CA GLN A 26 -3.61 6.03 4.36
C GLN A 26 -4.55 4.82 4.43
N ALA A 27 -5.11 4.56 5.62
CA ALA A 27 -6.13 3.56 5.83
C ALA A 27 -7.32 3.91 4.93
N ARG A 28 -7.40 3.25 3.77
CA ARG A 28 -8.50 3.43 2.85
C ARG A 28 -9.74 2.88 3.54
N THR A 29 -10.70 3.75 3.81
CA THR A 29 -12.05 3.36 4.21
C THR A 29 -12.81 2.93 2.95
N PHE A 30 -13.46 1.77 3.02
CA PHE A 30 -14.31 1.25 1.95
C PHE A 30 -15.78 1.37 2.38
N THR A 31 -16.68 1.73 1.46
CA THR A 31 -18.11 1.74 1.75
C THR A 31 -18.64 0.31 1.92
N PRO A 32 -19.79 0.10 2.60
CA PRO A 32 -20.42 -1.21 2.70
C PRO A 32 -20.65 -1.88 1.33
N GLU A 33 -21.01 -1.09 0.32
CA GLU A 33 -21.24 -1.57 -1.05
C GLU A 33 -19.94 -2.04 -1.70
N GLN A 34 -18.83 -1.31 -1.51
CA GLN A 34 -17.53 -1.74 -2.01
C GLN A 34 -17.06 -3.04 -1.34
N LEU A 35 -17.30 -3.19 -0.05
CA LEU A 35 -17.00 -4.43 0.69
C LEU A 35 -17.86 -5.59 0.19
N LYS A 36 -19.16 -5.36 -0.04
CA LYS A 36 -20.06 -6.36 -0.62
C LYS A 36 -19.60 -6.81 -2.00
N THR A 37 -19.30 -5.87 -2.88
CA THR A 37 -18.76 -6.16 -4.23
C THR A 37 -17.46 -6.96 -4.15
N GLY A 38 -16.54 -6.56 -3.26
CA GLY A 38 -15.28 -7.28 -3.05
C GLY A 38 -15.51 -8.72 -2.56
N ALA A 39 -16.47 -8.93 -1.65
CA ALA A 39 -16.84 -10.26 -1.17
C ALA A 39 -17.45 -11.15 -2.27
N GLU A 40 -18.28 -10.58 -3.15
CA GLU A 40 -18.87 -11.31 -4.28
C GLU A 40 -17.81 -11.72 -5.32
N ILE A 41 -16.88 -10.82 -5.66
CA ILE A 41 -15.74 -11.11 -6.54
C ILE A 41 -14.87 -12.22 -5.92
N TYR A 42 -14.57 -12.10 -4.62
CA TYR A 42 -13.77 -13.09 -3.91
C TYR A 42 -14.41 -14.48 -3.93
N ALA A 43 -15.72 -14.55 -3.63
CA ALA A 43 -16.45 -15.81 -3.59
C ALA A 43 -16.40 -16.53 -4.94
N ARG A 44 -16.55 -15.81 -6.05
CA ARG A 44 -16.58 -16.39 -7.40
C ARG A 44 -15.20 -16.80 -7.91
N ASN A 45 -14.17 -16.00 -7.66
CA ASN A 45 -12.88 -16.13 -8.38
C ASN A 45 -11.75 -16.66 -7.50
N CYS A 46 -11.81 -16.44 -6.18
CA CYS A 46 -10.67 -16.69 -5.29
C CYS A 46 -10.92 -17.85 -4.34
N SER A 47 -12.17 -18.01 -3.88
CA SER A 47 -12.54 -19.02 -2.90
C SER A 47 -12.29 -20.47 -3.30
N PRO A 48 -12.31 -20.88 -4.60
CA PRO A 48 -11.99 -22.26 -4.97
C PRO A 48 -10.60 -22.72 -4.53
N CYS A 49 -9.63 -21.80 -4.39
CA CYS A 49 -8.26 -22.12 -3.97
C CYS A 49 -7.94 -21.56 -2.57
N HIS A 50 -8.35 -20.32 -2.30
CA HIS A 50 -8.05 -19.63 -1.03
C HIS A 50 -9.10 -19.85 0.06
N GLY A 51 -10.12 -20.66 -0.23
CA GLY A 51 -11.18 -21.06 0.68
C GLY A 51 -12.28 -20.02 0.91
N ALA A 52 -13.40 -20.44 1.51
CA ALA A 52 -14.52 -19.55 1.74
C ALA A 52 -14.15 -18.46 2.74
N ARG A 53 -14.45 -17.19 2.42
CA ARG A 53 -14.13 -16.03 3.27
C ARG A 53 -12.65 -15.95 3.70
N MET A 54 -11.71 -16.44 2.89
CA MET A 54 -10.27 -16.51 3.18
C MET A 54 -9.90 -17.44 4.35
N LEU A 55 -10.75 -18.42 4.65
CA LEU A 55 -10.50 -19.46 5.65
C LEU A 55 -10.11 -20.76 4.95
N ASP A 56 -9.25 -21.53 5.60
CA ASP A 56 -8.84 -22.87 5.15
C ASP A 56 -8.39 -22.91 3.67
N PRO A 57 -7.34 -22.14 3.32
CA PRO A 57 -6.79 -22.15 1.97
C PRO A 57 -6.16 -23.52 1.73
N GLN A 58 -6.71 -24.28 0.78
CA GLN A 58 -6.42 -25.69 0.55
C GLN A 58 -5.03 -25.87 -0.10
N GLY A 59 -3.97 -25.54 0.63
CA GLY A 59 -2.59 -25.48 0.14
C GLY A 59 -2.20 -24.16 -0.54
N ALA A 60 -3.17 -23.26 -0.78
CA ALA A 60 -2.90 -21.91 -1.26
C ALA A 60 -2.39 -20.99 -0.14
N SER A 61 -1.92 -19.79 -0.49
CA SER A 61 -1.50 -18.82 0.52
C SER A 61 -2.68 -18.31 1.36
N ASP A 62 -2.46 -18.14 2.66
CA ASP A 62 -3.43 -17.52 3.58
C ASP A 62 -3.45 -16.01 3.35
N LEU A 63 -4.51 -15.52 2.71
CA LEU A 63 -4.66 -14.11 2.35
C LEU A 63 -4.84 -13.20 3.56
N ARG A 64 -5.21 -13.73 4.73
CA ARG A 64 -5.28 -12.94 5.99
C ARG A 64 -3.89 -12.56 6.50
N LYS A 65 -2.85 -13.28 6.06
CA LYS A 65 -1.43 -13.01 6.36
C LYS A 65 -0.74 -12.17 5.29
N PHE A 66 -1.45 -11.76 4.23
CA PHE A 66 -0.88 -10.89 3.21
C PHE A 66 -0.47 -9.53 3.83
N PRO A 67 0.76 -9.04 3.58
CA PRO A 67 1.23 -7.80 4.19
C PRO A 67 0.33 -6.61 3.91
N ARG A 68 0.03 -5.83 4.94
CA ARG A 68 -0.72 -4.57 4.79
C ARG A 68 0.17 -3.54 4.08
N GLY A 69 -0.42 -2.72 3.21
CA GLY A 69 0.30 -1.68 2.46
C GLY A 69 0.94 -2.13 1.14
N GLU A 70 1.02 -3.42 0.86
CA GLU A 70 1.59 -3.93 -0.40
C GLU A 70 0.57 -4.03 -1.54
N ARG A 71 -0.17 -2.94 -1.81
CA ARG A 71 -1.24 -2.93 -2.82
C ARG A 71 -0.73 -3.33 -4.21
N GLU A 72 0.42 -2.83 -4.63
CA GLU A 72 0.97 -3.13 -5.95
C GLU A 72 1.31 -4.61 -6.11
N ARG A 73 1.89 -5.22 -5.08
CA ARG A 73 2.17 -6.66 -5.09
C ARG A 73 0.88 -7.48 -5.15
N PHE A 74 -0.19 -7.04 -4.47
CA PHE A 74 -1.51 -7.68 -4.59
C PHE A 74 -2.02 -7.60 -6.03
N ILE A 75 -2.05 -6.40 -6.63
CA ILE A 75 -2.53 -6.21 -8.01
C ILE A 75 -1.71 -7.02 -9.00
N ASN A 76 -0.39 -7.03 -8.86
CA ASN A 76 0.49 -7.82 -9.73
C ASN A 76 0.23 -9.32 -9.59
N SER A 77 -0.01 -9.82 -8.38
CA SER A 77 -0.29 -11.24 -8.15
C SER A 77 -1.64 -11.66 -8.75
N VAL A 78 -2.67 -10.81 -8.63
CA VAL A 78 -3.98 -11.11 -9.21
C VAL A 78 -3.94 -10.99 -10.73
N MET A 79 -3.41 -9.91 -11.29
CA MET A 79 -3.49 -9.66 -12.74
C MET A 79 -2.48 -10.45 -13.58
N ARG A 80 -1.39 -10.93 -12.98
CA ARG A 80 -0.34 -11.68 -13.70
C ARG A 80 -0.17 -13.12 -13.19
N GLY A 81 -0.96 -13.53 -12.21
CA GLY A 81 -0.78 -14.80 -11.51
C GLY A 81 0.49 -14.83 -10.66
N LYS A 82 0.67 -15.93 -9.94
CA LYS A 82 1.89 -16.23 -9.15
C LYS A 82 2.01 -17.72 -8.88
N ASN A 83 3.11 -18.34 -9.30
CA ASN A 83 3.29 -19.78 -9.22
C ASN A 83 2.11 -20.51 -9.91
N GLN A 84 1.35 -21.31 -9.17
CA GLN A 84 0.15 -22.00 -9.65
C GLN A 84 -1.12 -21.14 -9.58
N MET A 85 -1.06 -19.91 -9.06
CA MET A 85 -2.20 -19.00 -9.05
C MET A 85 -2.39 -18.38 -10.45
N PRO A 86 -3.58 -18.52 -11.06
CA PRO A 86 -3.85 -17.94 -12.38
C PRO A 86 -3.98 -16.41 -12.35
N PRO A 87 -3.80 -15.73 -13.50
CA PRO A 87 -4.18 -14.33 -13.67
C PRO A 87 -5.71 -14.13 -13.70
#